data_AF-A0A391P9B4-F1
#
_entry.id   AF-A0A391P9B4-F1
#
_cell.length_a   1.000
_cell.length_b   1.000
_cell.length_c   1.000
_cell.angle_alpha   90.00
_cell.angle_beta   90.00
_cell.angle_gamma   90.00
#
_symmetry.space_group_name_H-M   'P 1'
#
loop_
_entity.id
_entity.type
_entity.pdbx_description
1 polymer ?
#
loop_
_entity_poly.entity_id
_entity_poly.type
_entity_poly.pdbx_seq_one_letter_code
_entity_poly.pdbx_strand_id
1 'polypeptide(L)'
;MPLAHVPGTAGLAIGIGDPAGDDAEVWLQQATFTLVDRPCADRRTVQVPDVDAALAQITERVESWPQTAAVCDDVLRAFDPAAPTFAGIITESLAYSTMQSGAEFARWLAERGPKTVPLLPDPVVSDRDGDTLHVAFNRPQRHNAFSTDARAALLEALEVARLDTSVTALVLTGNGPSFCSGGDLAEFGTFDDPASAHLARTRFSPALVLDEITARLGAACQAVVHGQVLGSGLEMAAFCGHVTCHPDATLGLPELALGLIPGAGGTVSITRRIGRWRTAYLVLSGATIDAATALDWGLVDAVRA
;
A
#
# COMPACT_ATOMS: atom_id res chain seq x y z
N MET A 1 3.69 17.11 -26.55
CA MET A 1 3.46 17.16 -25.10
C MET A 1 4.44 16.22 -24.43
N PRO A 2 5.01 16.55 -23.27
CA PRO A 2 5.98 15.72 -22.55
C PRO A 2 5.30 14.55 -21.81
N LEU A 3 4.34 13.90 -22.47
CA LEU A 3 3.64 12.73 -21.98
C LEU A 3 4.02 11.55 -22.87
N ALA A 4 4.64 10.54 -22.28
CA ALA A 4 4.82 9.24 -22.90
C ALA A 4 3.57 8.40 -22.59
N HIS A 5 2.84 8.00 -23.63
CA HIS A 5 1.75 7.03 -23.50
C HIS A 5 2.32 5.61 -23.52
N VAL A 6 1.91 4.79 -22.57
CA VAL A 6 2.34 3.40 -22.51
C VAL A 6 1.49 2.56 -23.48
N PRO A 7 2.09 1.90 -24.50
CA PRO A 7 1.33 1.11 -25.47
C PRO A 7 0.45 0.06 -24.81
N GLY A 8 -0.73 -0.20 -25.38
CA GLY A 8 -1.64 -1.26 -24.89
C GLY A 8 -2.43 -0.92 -23.63
N THR A 9 -2.20 0.24 -23.00
CA THR A 9 -3.00 0.73 -21.87
C THR A 9 -3.70 2.03 -22.22
N ALA A 10 -5.03 1.99 -22.32
CA ALA A 10 -5.79 3.21 -22.50
C ALA A 10 -5.70 4.05 -21.21
N GLY A 11 -5.17 5.27 -21.30
CA GLY A 11 -5.25 6.28 -20.22
C GLY A 11 -3.98 6.52 -19.40
N LEU A 12 -3.02 5.58 -19.35
CA LEU A 12 -1.75 5.78 -18.63
C LEU A 12 -0.86 6.78 -19.37
N ALA A 13 -0.38 7.79 -18.64
CA ALA A 13 0.50 8.82 -19.17
C ALA A 13 1.63 9.13 -18.19
N ILE A 14 2.87 8.89 -18.58
CA ILE A 14 4.06 9.18 -17.77
C ILE A 14 4.68 10.48 -18.27
N GLY A 15 4.79 11.48 -17.38
CA GLY A 15 5.47 12.73 -17.67
C GLY A 15 6.99 12.58 -17.65
N ILE A 16 7.69 13.20 -18.59
CA ILE A 16 9.18 13.23 -18.64
C ILE A 16 9.76 14.63 -18.91
N GLY A 17 8.90 15.67 -18.86
CA GLY A 17 9.27 17.05 -19.14
C GLY A 17 9.74 17.81 -17.91
N ASP A 18 10.25 19.02 -18.13
CA ASP A 18 10.61 19.93 -17.04
C ASP A 18 9.35 20.37 -16.25
N PRO A 19 9.20 19.99 -14.97
CA PRO A 19 8.03 20.37 -14.16
C PRO A 19 7.96 21.87 -13.82
N ALA A 20 9.00 22.65 -14.13
CA ALA A 20 9.04 24.10 -13.92
C ALA A 20 8.76 24.91 -15.20
N GLY A 21 8.44 24.26 -16.32
CA GLY A 21 8.10 24.95 -17.57
C GLY A 21 6.75 25.68 -17.52
N ASP A 22 6.56 26.69 -18.38
CA ASP A 22 5.36 27.55 -18.39
C ASP A 22 4.03 26.78 -18.57
N ASP A 23 4.05 25.66 -19.30
CA ASP A 23 2.89 24.79 -19.53
C ASP A 23 2.87 23.53 -18.64
N ALA A 24 3.76 23.45 -17.64
CA ALA A 24 3.95 22.26 -16.80
C ALA A 24 2.68 21.81 -16.10
N GLU A 25 1.93 22.76 -15.54
CA GLU A 25 0.77 22.49 -14.71
C GLU A 25 -0.30 21.63 -15.43
N VAL A 26 -0.53 21.90 -16.72
CA VAL A 26 -1.56 21.20 -17.50
C VAL A 26 -1.27 19.71 -17.62
N TRP A 27 -0.04 19.35 -17.98
CA TRP A 27 0.31 17.95 -18.20
C TRP A 27 0.70 17.24 -16.90
N LEU A 28 1.22 17.94 -15.89
CA LEU A 28 1.47 17.38 -14.55
C LEU A 28 0.18 16.86 -13.89
N GLN A 29 -0.93 17.58 -14.06
CA GLN A 29 -2.25 17.13 -13.57
C GLN A 29 -2.78 15.93 -14.35
N GLN A 30 -2.53 15.87 -15.65
CA GLN A 30 -3.00 14.78 -16.50
C GLN A 30 -2.17 13.51 -16.34
N ALA A 31 -0.88 13.63 -16.08
CA ALA A 31 0.02 12.50 -15.89
C ALA A 31 -0.44 11.60 -14.72
N THR A 32 -0.20 10.30 -14.88
CA THR A 32 -0.28 9.31 -13.80
C THR A 32 0.82 9.59 -12.77
N PHE A 33 2.04 9.87 -13.22
CA PHE A 33 3.15 10.48 -12.49
C PHE A 33 4.18 11.04 -13.46
N THR A 34 5.13 11.81 -12.94
CA THR A 34 6.21 12.41 -13.73
C THR A 34 7.57 11.95 -13.23
N LEU A 35 8.43 11.50 -14.13
CA LEU A 35 9.82 11.14 -13.83
C LEU A 35 10.73 12.34 -14.06
N VAL A 36 11.67 12.55 -13.14
CA VAL A 36 12.70 13.59 -13.23
C VAL A 36 14.04 13.02 -12.78
N ASP A 37 15.14 13.53 -13.32
CA ASP A 37 16.52 13.13 -12.99
C ASP A 37 17.17 14.03 -11.91
N ARG A 38 16.41 14.99 -11.40
CA ARG A 38 16.87 16.02 -10.46
C ARG A 38 15.89 16.17 -9.29
N PRO A 39 16.36 16.64 -8.12
CA PRO A 39 15.48 16.89 -6.98
C PRO A 39 14.36 17.87 -7.35
N CYS A 40 13.13 17.50 -7.01
CA CYS A 40 11.94 18.32 -7.21
C CYS A 40 10.96 18.11 -6.04
N ALA A 41 10.54 19.20 -5.40
CA ALA A 41 9.62 19.15 -4.26
C ALA A 41 8.16 18.91 -4.66
N ASP A 42 7.83 18.99 -5.96
CA ASP A 42 6.48 18.74 -6.43
C ASP A 42 6.13 17.26 -6.28
N ARG A 43 5.13 16.95 -5.46
CA ARG A 43 4.67 15.58 -5.17
C ARG A 43 4.19 14.81 -6.41
N ARG A 44 3.95 15.48 -7.53
CA ARG A 44 3.58 14.89 -8.82
C ARG A 44 4.78 14.29 -9.56
N THR A 45 5.98 14.60 -9.07
CA THR A 45 7.25 14.15 -9.62
C THR A 45 7.88 13.07 -8.74
N VAL A 46 8.64 12.21 -9.40
CA VAL A 46 9.43 11.13 -8.81
C VAL A 46 10.84 11.23 -9.36
N GLN A 47 11.80 11.44 -8.46
CA GLN A 47 13.21 11.46 -8.83
C GLN A 47 13.70 10.04 -9.11
N VAL A 48 14.33 9.84 -10.26
CA VAL A 48 14.99 8.59 -10.66
C VAL A 48 16.42 8.90 -11.14
N PRO A 49 17.36 7.95 -11.04
CA PRO A 49 18.74 8.19 -11.50
C PRO A 49 18.85 8.40 -13.02
N ASP A 50 17.96 7.75 -13.79
CA ASP A 50 17.91 7.79 -15.24
C ASP A 50 16.44 7.66 -15.69
N VAL A 51 15.92 8.73 -16.31
CA VAL A 51 14.52 8.81 -16.73
C VAL A 51 14.19 7.83 -17.86
N ASP A 52 15.09 7.66 -18.83
CA ASP A 52 14.87 6.79 -19.98
C ASP A 52 14.88 5.32 -19.55
N ALA A 53 15.84 4.94 -18.69
CA ALA A 53 15.91 3.59 -18.15
C ALA A 53 14.69 3.26 -17.27
N ALA A 54 14.27 4.19 -16.41
CA ALA A 54 13.09 4.01 -15.57
C ALA A 54 11.81 3.90 -16.41
N LEU A 55 11.65 4.76 -17.43
CA LEU A 55 10.50 4.71 -18.32
C LEU A 55 10.42 3.37 -19.08
N ALA A 56 11.55 2.86 -19.58
CA ALA A 56 11.61 1.57 -20.26
C ALA A 56 11.19 0.41 -19.35
N GLN A 57 11.71 0.35 -18.12
CA GLN A 57 11.36 -0.68 -17.15
C GLN A 57 9.88 -0.65 -16.75
N ILE A 58 9.34 0.55 -16.52
CA ILE A 58 7.93 0.72 -16.19
C ILE A 58 7.04 0.32 -17.37
N THR A 59 7.44 0.69 -18.58
CA THR A 59 6.72 0.33 -19.82
C THR A 59 6.63 -1.18 -19.98
N GLU A 60 7.75 -1.91 -19.88
CA GLU A 60 7.78 -3.38 -19.95
C GLU A 60 6.88 -4.02 -18.90
N ARG A 61 6.90 -3.48 -17.67
CA ARG A 61 6.08 -3.98 -16.57
C ARG A 61 4.59 -3.74 -16.80
N VAL A 62 4.22 -2.55 -17.27
CA VAL A 62 2.83 -2.22 -17.60
C VAL A 62 2.34 -3.03 -18.80
N GLU A 63 3.18 -3.27 -19.82
CA GLU A 63 2.85 -4.15 -20.95
C GLU A 63 2.63 -5.61 -20.51
N SER A 64 3.27 -6.04 -19.43
CA SER A 64 3.02 -7.35 -18.82
C SER A 64 1.70 -7.42 -18.06
N TRP A 65 1.22 -6.30 -17.50
CA TRP A 65 0.03 -6.21 -16.64
C TRP A 65 -0.93 -5.07 -17.04
N PRO A 66 -1.34 -4.96 -18.32
CA PRO A 66 -1.99 -3.78 -18.84
C PRO A 66 -3.35 -3.49 -18.21
N GLN A 67 -4.14 -4.52 -17.89
CA GLN A 67 -5.46 -4.37 -17.29
C GLN A 67 -5.34 -3.88 -15.85
N THR A 68 -4.48 -4.53 -15.06
CA THR A 68 -4.23 -4.15 -13.67
C THR A 68 -3.66 -2.73 -13.57
N ALA A 69 -2.73 -2.39 -14.46
CA ALA A 69 -2.13 -1.05 -14.48
C ALA A 69 -3.15 0.05 -14.79
N ALA A 70 -4.04 -0.16 -15.77
CA ALA A 70 -5.10 0.78 -16.09
C ALA A 70 -6.10 0.94 -14.94
N VAL A 71 -6.57 -0.18 -14.36
CA VAL A 71 -7.48 -0.15 -13.20
C VAL A 71 -6.84 0.53 -11.99
N CYS A 72 -5.54 0.36 -11.78
CA CYS A 72 -4.81 1.05 -10.72
C CYS A 72 -4.88 2.58 -10.88
N ASP A 73 -4.62 3.10 -12.08
CA ASP A 73 -4.70 4.53 -12.37
C ASP A 73 -6.13 5.05 -12.21
N ASP A 74 -7.13 4.31 -12.68
CA ASP A 74 -8.55 4.66 -12.51
C ASP A 74 -8.94 4.78 -11.03
N VAL A 75 -8.56 3.80 -10.19
CA VAL A 75 -8.86 3.82 -8.74
C VAL A 75 -8.19 5.02 -8.07
N LEU A 76 -6.92 5.28 -8.40
CA LEU A 76 -6.16 6.39 -7.82
C LEU A 76 -6.65 7.77 -8.28
N ARG A 77 -7.22 7.88 -9.49
CA ARG A 77 -7.86 9.11 -10.00
C ARG A 77 -9.25 9.33 -9.45
N ALA A 78 -10.00 8.24 -9.21
CA ALA A 78 -11.34 8.31 -8.63
C ALA A 78 -11.32 8.65 -7.14
N PHE A 79 -10.19 8.45 -6.47
CA PHE A 79 -10.04 8.74 -5.05
C PHE A 79 -10.02 10.25 -4.77
N ASP A 80 -10.97 10.69 -3.94
CA ASP A 80 -10.95 12.01 -3.31
C ASP A 80 -10.30 11.89 -1.91
N PRO A 81 -9.13 12.49 -1.66
CA PRO A 81 -8.47 12.45 -0.35
C PRO A 81 -9.31 12.97 0.81
N ALA A 82 -10.26 13.87 0.55
CA ALA A 82 -11.17 14.44 1.55
C ALA A 82 -12.40 13.57 1.82
N ALA A 83 -12.66 12.55 1.00
CA ALA A 83 -13.80 11.68 1.17
C ALA A 83 -13.61 10.70 2.37
N PRO A 84 -14.71 10.22 2.97
CA PRO A 84 -14.65 9.21 4.01
C PRO A 84 -13.91 7.95 3.55
N THR A 85 -13.09 7.38 4.44
CA THR A 85 -12.26 6.19 4.19
C THR A 85 -13.05 5.03 3.63
N PHE A 86 -14.27 4.82 4.14
CA PHE A 86 -15.16 3.75 3.68
C PHE A 86 -15.42 3.78 2.18
N ALA A 87 -15.63 4.95 1.57
CA ALA A 87 -15.88 5.05 0.13
C ALA A 87 -14.67 4.59 -0.68
N GLY A 88 -13.46 4.99 -0.28
CA GLY A 88 -12.22 4.54 -0.90
C GLY A 88 -12.00 3.04 -0.76
N ILE A 89 -12.25 2.49 0.43
CA ILE A 89 -12.16 1.04 0.69
C ILE A 89 -13.16 0.26 -0.17
N ILE A 90 -14.38 0.77 -0.39
CA ILE A 90 -15.34 0.13 -1.30
C ILE A 90 -14.82 0.13 -2.74
N THR A 91 -14.35 1.28 -3.25
CA THR A 91 -13.82 1.40 -4.62
C THR A 91 -12.62 0.49 -4.86
N GLU A 92 -11.62 0.55 -3.97
CA GLU A 92 -10.46 -0.34 -4.01
C GLU A 92 -10.91 -1.80 -4.00
N SER A 93 -11.86 -2.11 -3.13
CA SER A 93 -12.31 -3.48 -2.93
C SER A 93 -13.03 -4.06 -4.14
N LEU A 94 -13.88 -3.29 -4.79
CA LEU A 94 -14.57 -3.70 -6.01
C LEU A 94 -13.56 -3.91 -7.15
N ALA A 95 -12.65 -2.96 -7.36
CA ALA A 95 -11.59 -3.07 -8.35
C ALA A 95 -10.72 -4.31 -8.13
N TYR A 96 -10.25 -4.54 -6.90
CA TYR A 96 -9.48 -5.72 -6.52
C TYR A 96 -10.24 -7.02 -6.83
N SER A 97 -11.52 -7.10 -6.49
CA SER A 97 -12.36 -8.28 -6.79
C SER A 97 -12.53 -8.50 -8.29
N THR A 98 -12.65 -7.44 -9.09
CA THR A 98 -12.68 -7.56 -10.55
C THR A 98 -11.39 -8.17 -11.09
N MET A 99 -10.23 -7.74 -10.60
CA MET A 99 -8.92 -8.26 -11.03
C MET A 99 -8.66 -9.69 -10.56
N GLN A 100 -9.15 -10.09 -9.38
CA GLN A 100 -9.09 -11.49 -8.94
C GLN A 100 -9.81 -12.46 -9.91
N SER A 101 -10.76 -11.97 -10.71
CA SER A 101 -11.43 -12.75 -11.77
C SER A 101 -10.83 -12.51 -13.17
N GLY A 102 -9.76 -11.72 -13.26
CA GLY A 102 -9.11 -11.34 -14.50
C GLY A 102 -8.09 -12.37 -15.00
N ALA A 103 -7.77 -12.28 -16.30
CA ALA A 103 -6.81 -13.18 -16.94
C ALA A 103 -5.38 -13.02 -16.41
N GLU A 104 -5.01 -11.81 -15.99
CA GLU A 104 -3.69 -11.50 -15.44
C GLU A 104 -3.44 -12.23 -14.11
N PHE A 105 -4.36 -12.11 -13.15
CA PHE A 105 -4.26 -12.83 -11.88
C PHE A 105 -4.34 -14.36 -12.09
N ALA A 106 -5.20 -14.83 -13.00
CA ALA A 106 -5.27 -16.24 -13.36
C ALA A 106 -3.95 -16.78 -13.94
N ARG A 107 -3.28 -16.01 -14.80
CA ARG A 107 -1.94 -16.33 -15.33
C ARG A 107 -0.93 -16.45 -14.19
N TRP A 108 -0.89 -15.47 -13.29
CA TRP A 108 0.01 -15.48 -12.14
C TRP A 108 -0.19 -16.71 -11.24
N LEU A 109 -1.45 -17.05 -10.93
CA LEU A 109 -1.79 -18.24 -10.13
C LEU A 109 -1.27 -19.53 -10.79
N ALA A 110 -1.40 -19.65 -12.11
CA ALA A 110 -0.91 -20.80 -12.85
C ALA A 110 0.62 -20.92 -12.83
N GLU A 111 1.34 -19.80 -12.92
CA GLU A 111 2.81 -19.75 -12.93
C GLU A 111 3.43 -20.02 -11.55
N ARG A 112 2.79 -19.57 -10.47
CA ARG A 112 3.30 -19.72 -9.10
C ARG A 112 3.35 -21.17 -8.61
N GLY A 113 2.46 -22.02 -9.12
CA GLY A 113 2.26 -23.39 -8.65
C GLY A 113 1.59 -23.49 -7.27
N PRO A 114 1.32 -24.72 -6.80
CA PRO A 114 0.61 -24.97 -5.56
C PRO A 114 1.41 -24.47 -4.35
N LYS A 115 0.72 -23.84 -3.40
CA LYS A 115 1.27 -23.39 -2.13
C LYS A 115 0.42 -23.97 -0.99
N THR A 116 1.08 -24.35 0.10
CA THR A 116 0.42 -24.71 1.35
C THR A 116 0.37 -23.48 2.23
N VAL A 117 -0.80 -23.17 2.79
CA VAL A 117 -0.96 -22.11 3.80
C VAL A 117 -0.49 -22.67 5.14
N PRO A 118 0.63 -22.19 5.71
CA PRO A 118 1.07 -22.66 7.02
C PRO A 118 0.21 -22.00 8.10
N LEU A 119 -0.40 -22.83 8.95
CA LEU A 119 -1.04 -22.38 10.18
C LEU A 119 0.05 -22.12 11.22
N LEU A 120 0.12 -20.89 11.69
CA LEU A 120 1.03 -20.45 12.74
C LEU A 120 0.20 -19.90 13.89
N PRO A 121 0.42 -20.36 15.14
CA PRO A 121 -0.33 -19.82 16.27
C PRO A 121 0.00 -18.34 16.47
N ASP A 122 -0.97 -17.61 17.03
CA ASP A 122 -0.84 -16.22 17.46
C ASP A 122 -0.23 -15.30 16.40
N PRO A 123 -0.83 -15.18 15.19
CA PRO A 123 -0.26 -14.41 14.08
C PRO A 123 -0.17 -12.90 14.35
N VAL A 124 -0.87 -12.44 15.39
CA VAL A 124 -0.75 -11.12 16.01
C VAL A 124 -0.78 -11.32 17.52
N VAL A 125 0.08 -10.61 18.24
CA VAL A 125 0.06 -10.55 19.70
C VAL A 125 -0.28 -9.12 20.15
N SER A 126 -0.96 -9.01 21.27
CA SER A 126 -1.22 -7.70 21.89
C SER A 126 -1.07 -7.77 23.40
N ASP A 127 -0.57 -6.69 23.98
CA ASP A 127 -0.44 -6.49 25.41
C ASP A 127 -0.68 -5.02 25.75
N ARG A 128 -1.09 -4.76 26.99
CA ARG A 128 -1.42 -3.40 27.44
C ARG A 128 -0.52 -2.99 28.59
N ASP A 129 0.19 -1.88 28.41
CA ASP A 129 0.95 -1.21 29.47
C ASP A 129 0.27 0.13 29.80
N GLY A 130 -0.34 0.20 30.99
CA GLY A 130 -1.12 1.37 31.40
C GLY A 130 -2.27 1.70 30.44
N ASP A 131 -2.21 2.87 29.82
CA ASP A 131 -3.18 3.35 28.83
C ASP A 131 -2.75 3.12 27.37
N THR A 132 -1.63 2.42 27.15
CA THR A 132 -1.08 2.11 25.83
C THR A 132 -1.35 0.66 25.45
N LEU A 133 -1.98 0.44 24.28
CA LEU A 133 -2.10 -0.88 23.67
C LEU A 133 -0.94 -1.11 22.70
N HIS A 134 -0.17 -2.18 22.92
CA HIS A 134 0.86 -2.64 22.01
C HIS A 134 0.31 -3.78 21.17
N VAL A 135 0.42 -3.68 19.85
CA VAL A 135 -0.01 -4.71 18.89
C VAL A 135 1.16 -5.02 17.97
N ALA A 136 1.50 -6.30 17.82
CA ALA A 136 2.62 -6.73 16.99
C ALA A 136 2.21 -7.87 16.06
N PHE A 137 2.53 -7.75 14.77
CA PHE A 137 2.51 -8.91 13.88
C PHE A 137 3.50 -9.96 14.37
N ASN A 138 3.10 -11.24 14.35
CA ASN A 138 3.85 -12.30 15.01
C ASN A 138 3.94 -13.58 14.16
N ARG A 139 4.44 -13.41 12.92
CA ARG A 139 4.85 -14.49 12.03
C ARG A 139 6.28 -14.24 11.54
N PRO A 140 7.27 -14.05 12.44
CA PRO A 140 8.63 -13.59 12.10
C PRO A 140 9.34 -14.46 11.05
N GLN A 141 9.13 -15.77 11.08
CA GLN A 141 9.64 -16.76 10.12
C GLN A 141 9.08 -16.61 8.70
N ARG A 142 8.05 -15.79 8.51
CA ARG A 142 7.48 -15.42 7.21
C ARG A 142 7.52 -13.91 6.98
N HIS A 143 8.42 -13.18 7.66
CA HIS A 143 8.48 -11.72 7.60
C HIS A 143 7.13 -11.06 7.90
N ASN A 144 6.33 -11.65 8.80
CA ASN A 144 5.03 -11.15 9.19
C ASN A 144 4.04 -11.01 8.01
N ALA A 145 4.13 -11.91 7.02
CA ALA A 145 3.17 -11.95 5.92
C ALA A 145 1.72 -11.94 6.42
N PHE A 146 0.90 -11.07 5.84
CA PHE A 146 -0.46 -10.76 6.27
C PHE A 146 -1.45 -11.75 5.68
N SER A 147 -1.73 -12.79 6.44
CA SER A 147 -2.70 -13.85 6.16
C SER A 147 -4.10 -13.51 6.70
N THR A 148 -5.07 -14.37 6.41
CA THR A 148 -6.47 -14.22 6.81
C THR A 148 -6.63 -14.34 8.32
N ASP A 149 -5.89 -15.25 8.96
CA ASP A 149 -5.81 -15.35 10.42
C ASP A 149 -5.14 -14.13 11.07
N ALA A 150 -4.06 -13.61 10.46
CA ALA A 150 -3.40 -12.38 10.90
C ALA A 150 -4.33 -11.16 10.79
N ARG A 151 -5.14 -11.08 9.73
CA ARG A 151 -6.16 -10.04 9.56
C ARG A 151 -7.21 -10.11 10.67
N ALA A 152 -7.72 -11.31 10.96
CA ALA A 152 -8.71 -11.50 12.01
C ALA A 152 -8.14 -11.12 13.39
N ALA A 153 -6.95 -11.62 13.72
CA ALA A 153 -6.29 -11.34 15.00
C ALA A 153 -5.91 -9.86 15.15
N LEU A 154 -5.47 -9.19 14.07
CA LEU A 154 -5.25 -7.74 14.07
C LEU A 154 -6.55 -6.99 14.35
N LEU A 155 -7.64 -7.36 13.66
CA LEU A 155 -8.94 -6.72 13.87
C LEU A 155 -9.40 -6.87 15.33
N GLU A 156 -9.30 -8.07 15.91
CA GLU A 156 -9.65 -8.33 17.31
C GLU A 156 -8.84 -7.45 18.28
N ALA A 157 -7.52 -7.35 18.09
CA ALA A 157 -6.68 -6.48 18.92
C ALA A 157 -7.05 -5.00 18.77
N LEU A 158 -7.33 -4.54 17.55
CA LEU A 158 -7.70 -3.15 17.29
C LEU A 158 -9.09 -2.80 17.85
N GLU A 159 -10.05 -3.73 17.85
CA GLU A 159 -11.36 -3.53 18.46
C GLU A 159 -11.27 -3.20 19.95
N VAL A 160 -10.24 -3.71 20.66
CA VAL A 160 -9.96 -3.31 22.05
C VAL A 160 -9.70 -1.81 22.13
N ALA A 161 -8.75 -1.29 21.33
CA ALA A 161 -8.46 0.14 21.30
C ALA A 161 -9.63 0.97 20.76
N ARG A 162 -10.47 0.41 19.88
CA ARG A 162 -11.63 1.12 19.35
C ARG A 162 -12.72 1.32 20.40
N LEU A 163 -12.99 0.29 21.20
CA LEU A 163 -14.11 0.26 22.15
C LEU A 163 -13.73 0.73 23.55
N ASP A 164 -12.50 0.46 24.00
CA ASP A 164 -12.03 0.88 25.32
C ASP A 164 -11.45 2.30 25.29
N THR A 165 -12.26 3.27 25.71
CA THR A 165 -11.86 4.69 25.81
C THR A 165 -10.71 4.97 26.78
N SER A 166 -10.36 4.02 27.66
CA SER A 166 -9.19 4.15 28.53
C SER A 166 -7.87 3.85 27.81
N VAL A 167 -7.91 3.35 26.57
CA VAL A 167 -6.75 3.27 25.68
C VAL A 167 -6.55 4.60 24.98
N THR A 168 -5.49 5.31 25.35
CA THR A 168 -5.13 6.66 24.86
C THR A 168 -3.95 6.62 23.89
N ALA A 169 -3.28 5.49 23.75
CA ALA A 169 -2.22 5.27 22.77
C ALA A 169 -2.27 3.84 22.19
N LEU A 170 -1.90 3.72 20.92
CA LEU A 170 -1.75 2.44 20.20
C LEU A 170 -0.37 2.43 19.56
N VAL A 171 0.38 1.34 19.74
CA VAL A 171 1.65 1.12 19.05
C VAL A 171 1.58 -0.16 18.23
N LEU A 172 1.59 -0.03 16.90
CA LEU A 172 1.63 -1.13 15.94
C LEU A 172 3.08 -1.41 15.53
N THR A 173 3.52 -2.66 15.69
CA THR A 173 4.89 -3.13 15.36
C THR A 173 4.87 -4.49 14.66
N GLY A 174 6.04 -5.05 14.36
CA GLY A 174 6.19 -6.44 13.92
C GLY A 174 7.31 -7.15 14.68
N ASN A 175 7.11 -8.42 15.01
CA ASN A 175 8.15 -9.24 15.65
C ASN A 175 9.14 -9.78 14.62
N GLY A 176 10.40 -9.90 15.04
CA GLY A 176 11.47 -10.47 14.20
C GLY A 176 11.99 -9.52 13.13
N PRO A 177 12.43 -10.02 11.97
CA PRO A 177 13.29 -9.26 11.04
C PRO A 177 12.57 -8.20 10.19
N SER A 178 11.25 -8.18 10.17
CA SER A 178 10.45 -7.26 9.35
C SER A 178 9.23 -6.78 10.11
N PHE A 179 8.72 -5.61 9.77
CA PHE A 179 7.41 -5.17 10.19
C PHE A 179 6.31 -6.07 9.61
N CYS A 180 6.16 -6.09 8.28
CA CYS A 180 5.21 -6.92 7.55
C CYS A 180 5.52 -6.89 6.04
N SER A 181 5.71 -8.07 5.43
CA SER A 181 6.04 -8.20 4.01
C SER A 181 4.82 -8.21 3.06
N GLY A 182 3.66 -7.76 3.52
CA GLY A 182 2.42 -7.72 2.73
C GLY A 182 1.64 -9.03 2.76
N GLY A 183 0.65 -9.18 1.87
CA GLY A 183 -0.26 -10.33 1.86
C GLY A 183 0.47 -11.69 1.78
N ASP A 184 0.00 -12.69 2.52
CA ASP A 184 0.58 -14.04 2.43
C ASP A 184 0.28 -14.64 1.07
N LEU A 185 1.32 -14.75 0.23
CA LEU A 185 1.22 -15.28 -1.11
C LEU A 185 0.51 -16.65 -1.10
N ALA A 186 0.69 -17.49 -0.08
CA ALA A 186 0.05 -18.81 -0.05
C ALA A 186 -1.49 -18.79 -0.08
N GLU A 187 -2.14 -17.69 0.34
CA GLU A 187 -3.61 -17.58 0.39
C GLU A 187 -4.25 -17.02 -0.88
N PHE A 188 -3.46 -16.46 -1.79
CA PHE A 188 -4.04 -15.97 -3.04
C PHE A 188 -4.58 -17.15 -3.86
N GLY A 189 -5.83 -17.01 -4.29
CA GLY A 189 -6.58 -18.05 -4.99
C GLY A 189 -7.35 -19.01 -4.09
N THR A 190 -7.37 -18.81 -2.76
CA THR A 190 -8.12 -19.71 -1.84
C THR A 190 -9.52 -19.22 -1.47
N PHE A 191 -9.90 -18.00 -1.86
CA PHE A 191 -11.28 -17.52 -1.66
C PHE A 191 -12.23 -18.23 -2.63
N ASP A 192 -13.42 -18.60 -2.13
CA ASP A 192 -14.44 -19.29 -2.91
C ASP A 192 -14.92 -18.45 -4.10
N ASP A 193 -15.14 -17.14 -3.86
CA ASP A 193 -15.60 -16.21 -4.88
C ASP A 193 -15.22 -14.74 -4.57
N PRO A 194 -15.16 -13.86 -5.60
CA PRO A 194 -14.79 -12.46 -5.42
C PRO A 194 -15.76 -11.62 -4.59
N ALA A 195 -17.05 -11.98 -4.52
CA ALA A 195 -18.04 -11.24 -3.75
C ALA A 195 -17.87 -11.53 -2.25
N SER A 196 -17.63 -12.79 -1.87
CA SER A 196 -17.25 -13.16 -0.52
C SER A 196 -15.95 -12.47 -0.09
N ALA A 197 -14.94 -12.43 -0.97
CA ALA A 197 -13.69 -11.70 -0.72
C ALA A 197 -13.91 -10.18 -0.55
N HIS A 198 -14.81 -9.58 -1.34
CA HIS A 198 -15.20 -8.17 -1.19
C HIS A 198 -15.85 -7.90 0.18
N LEU A 199 -16.79 -8.74 0.60
CA LEU A 199 -17.44 -8.60 1.91
C LEU A 199 -16.44 -8.78 3.04
N ALA A 200 -15.52 -9.75 2.94
CA ALA A 200 -14.46 -9.94 3.92
C ALA A 200 -13.61 -8.66 4.09
N ARG A 201 -13.13 -8.10 2.98
CA ARG A 201 -12.26 -6.90 2.99
C ARG A 201 -12.97 -5.62 3.42
N THR A 202 -14.30 -5.55 3.33
CA THR A 202 -15.08 -4.32 3.64
C THR A 202 -15.86 -4.39 4.95
N ARG A 203 -16.19 -5.58 5.44
CA ARG A 203 -16.91 -5.78 6.72
C ARG A 203 -15.97 -6.14 7.87
N PHE A 204 -14.81 -6.71 7.58
CA PHE A 204 -13.79 -7.09 8.56
C PHE A 204 -12.47 -6.42 8.20
N SER A 205 -12.49 -5.09 8.11
CA SER A 205 -11.37 -4.28 7.63
C SER A 205 -10.60 -3.65 8.78
N PRO A 206 -9.35 -4.11 9.07
CA PRO A 206 -8.48 -3.42 10.02
C PRO A 206 -8.22 -1.96 9.64
N ALA A 207 -8.20 -1.63 8.34
CA ALA A 207 -8.02 -0.27 7.84
C ALA A 207 -9.10 0.70 8.36
N LEU A 208 -10.38 0.29 8.32
CA LEU A 208 -11.48 1.13 8.82
C LEU A 208 -11.37 1.35 10.33
N VAL A 209 -10.99 0.32 11.08
CA VAL A 209 -10.78 0.43 12.52
C VAL A 209 -9.56 1.30 12.85
N LEU A 210 -8.45 1.15 12.12
CA LEU A 210 -7.27 2.01 12.28
C LEU A 210 -7.58 3.47 11.96
N ASP A 211 -8.41 3.74 10.95
CA ASP A 211 -8.86 5.09 10.62
C ASP A 211 -9.69 5.71 11.77
N GLU A 212 -10.63 4.95 12.34
CA GLU A 212 -11.43 5.38 13.51
C GLU A 212 -10.55 5.64 14.74
N ILE A 213 -9.61 4.74 15.04
CA ILE A 213 -8.66 4.90 16.15
C ILE A 213 -7.76 6.11 15.93
N THR A 214 -7.24 6.29 14.71
CA THR A 214 -6.37 7.42 14.37
C THR A 214 -7.12 8.75 14.42
N ALA A 215 -8.38 8.80 14.00
CA ALA A 215 -9.21 9.98 14.15
C ALA A 215 -9.40 10.38 15.62
N ARG A 216 -9.43 9.40 16.54
CA ARG A 216 -9.55 9.63 17.98
C ARG A 216 -8.22 9.95 18.67
N LEU A 217 -7.15 9.25 18.31
CA LEU A 217 -5.85 9.30 19.00
C LEU A 217 -4.82 10.23 18.34
N GLY A 218 -5.02 10.61 17.08
CA GLY A 218 -4.03 11.36 16.30
C GLY A 218 -2.68 10.65 16.29
N ALA A 219 -1.61 11.40 16.58
CA ALA A 219 -0.23 10.90 16.62
C ALA A 219 0.06 9.89 17.74
N ALA A 220 -0.88 9.64 18.67
CA ALA A 220 -0.77 8.57 19.66
C ALA A 220 -1.17 7.19 19.08
N CYS A 221 -1.74 7.13 17.88
CA CYS A 221 -1.81 5.92 17.07
C CYS A 221 -0.54 5.83 16.22
N GLN A 222 0.42 5.00 16.64
CA GLN A 222 1.77 4.94 16.10
C GLN A 222 2.03 3.61 15.39
N ALA A 223 2.76 3.66 14.28
CA ALA A 223 3.44 2.51 13.72
C ALA A 223 4.96 2.67 13.87
N VAL A 224 5.64 1.63 14.33
CA VAL A 224 7.10 1.53 14.34
C VAL A 224 7.50 0.41 13.40
N VAL A 225 8.14 0.78 12.28
CA VAL A 225 8.37 -0.12 11.14
C VAL A 225 9.86 -0.30 10.85
N HIS A 226 10.26 -1.52 10.48
CA HIS A 226 11.65 -1.91 10.18
C HIS A 226 11.68 -3.06 9.16
N GLY A 227 12.86 -3.32 8.58
CA GLY A 227 13.05 -4.39 7.62
C GLY A 227 12.10 -4.29 6.43
N GLN A 228 11.36 -5.37 6.11
CA GLN A 228 10.37 -5.30 5.02
C GLN A 228 9.06 -4.67 5.49
N VAL A 229 8.63 -3.62 4.78
CA VAL A 229 7.36 -2.89 4.99
C VAL A 229 6.63 -2.83 3.65
N LEU A 230 6.05 -3.95 3.23
CA LEU A 230 5.54 -4.13 1.87
C LEU A 230 4.03 -4.36 1.86
N GLY A 231 3.38 -3.98 0.76
CA GLY A 231 1.95 -4.22 0.51
C GLY A 231 1.08 -3.93 1.72
N SER A 232 0.22 -4.88 2.12
CA SER A 232 -0.66 -4.76 3.29
C SER A 232 0.01 -4.23 4.56
N GLY A 233 1.29 -4.53 4.79
CA GLY A 233 2.04 -3.98 5.92
C GLY A 233 2.17 -2.46 5.83
N LEU A 234 2.64 -1.96 4.69
CA LEU A 234 2.72 -0.52 4.42
C LEU A 234 1.34 0.13 4.44
N GLU A 235 0.33 -0.54 3.90
CA GLU A 235 -1.06 -0.05 3.89
C GLU A 235 -1.58 0.19 5.31
N MET A 236 -1.34 -0.75 6.24
CA MET A 236 -1.72 -0.64 7.65
C MET A 236 -0.93 0.47 8.37
N ALA A 237 0.40 0.50 8.19
CA ALA A 237 1.23 1.52 8.82
C ALA A 237 0.80 2.94 8.41
N ALA A 238 0.45 3.12 7.13
CA ALA A 238 0.04 4.42 6.61
C ALA A 238 -1.30 4.94 7.19
N PHE A 239 -2.14 4.07 7.78
CA PHE A 239 -3.35 4.50 8.50
C PHE A 239 -3.04 5.05 9.89
N CYS A 240 -1.91 4.71 10.52
CA CYS A 240 -1.53 5.27 11.81
C CYS A 240 -1.28 6.78 11.71
N GLY A 241 -1.51 7.51 12.80
CA GLY A 241 -1.32 8.96 12.84
C GLY A 241 0.15 9.39 12.89
N HIS A 242 1.06 8.49 13.27
CA HIS A 242 2.50 8.73 13.23
C HIS A 242 3.26 7.45 12.87
N VAL A 243 4.15 7.51 11.88
CA VAL A 243 4.96 6.37 11.43
C VAL A 243 6.43 6.68 11.67
N THR A 244 7.05 5.94 12.59
CA THR A 244 8.50 5.95 12.78
C THR A 244 9.11 4.77 12.02
N CYS A 245 10.10 5.07 11.19
CA CYS A 245 10.74 4.12 10.29
C CYS A 245 12.19 3.88 10.70
N HIS A 246 12.60 2.62 10.78
CA HIS A 246 14.00 2.28 11.01
C HIS A 246 14.83 2.50 9.72
N PRO A 247 16.10 2.96 9.80
CA PRO A 247 16.93 3.22 8.61
C PRO A 247 17.14 2.01 7.68
N ASP A 248 16.97 0.78 8.17
CA ASP A 248 17.09 -0.45 7.38
C ASP A 248 15.81 -0.80 6.58
N ALA A 249 14.74 -0.03 6.75
CA ALA A 249 13.46 -0.38 6.19
C ALA A 249 13.43 -0.23 4.67
N THR A 250 12.78 -1.18 4.02
CA THR A 250 12.46 -1.17 2.59
C THR A 250 10.95 -1.14 2.43
N LEU A 251 10.43 -0.07 1.80
CA LEU A 251 9.00 0.19 1.67
C LEU A 251 8.56 0.07 0.21
N GLY A 252 7.40 -0.53 -0.07
CA GLY A 252 6.92 -0.66 -1.45
C GLY A 252 5.59 -1.40 -1.61
N LEU A 253 5.07 -1.37 -2.84
CA LEU A 253 3.77 -1.92 -3.23
C LEU A 253 3.95 -2.90 -4.41
N PRO A 254 4.21 -4.19 -4.14
CA PRO A 254 4.58 -5.16 -5.18
C PRO A 254 3.41 -5.72 -6.00
N GLU A 255 2.16 -5.31 -5.71
CA GLU A 255 0.92 -5.98 -6.13
C GLU A 255 0.76 -6.14 -7.65
N LEU A 256 1.30 -5.21 -8.45
CA LEU A 256 1.17 -5.28 -9.91
C LEU A 256 1.72 -6.59 -10.48
N ALA A 257 2.80 -7.14 -9.91
CA ALA A 257 3.39 -8.40 -10.36
C ALA A 257 2.49 -9.63 -10.11
N LEU A 258 1.39 -9.45 -9.37
CA LEU A 258 0.38 -10.47 -9.14
C LEU A 258 -0.83 -10.28 -10.08
N GLY A 259 -0.88 -9.20 -10.87
CA GLY A 259 -2.10 -8.78 -11.57
C GLY A 259 -3.16 -8.22 -10.61
N LEU A 260 -2.70 -7.52 -9.56
CA LEU A 260 -3.55 -6.91 -8.53
C LEU A 260 -3.05 -5.50 -8.19
N ILE A 261 -3.86 -4.76 -7.43
CA ILE A 261 -3.51 -3.46 -6.82
C ILE A 261 -3.47 -3.61 -5.29
N PRO A 262 -3.01 -2.60 -4.52
CA PRO A 262 -3.16 -2.61 -3.06
C PRO A 262 -4.62 -2.88 -2.65
N GLY A 263 -4.83 -3.76 -1.67
CA GLY A 263 -6.16 -4.31 -1.37
C GLY A 263 -6.52 -4.32 0.11
N ALA A 264 -5.71 -3.68 0.94
CA ALA A 264 -5.92 -3.50 2.36
C ALA A 264 -6.10 -2.01 2.74
N GLY A 265 -6.41 -1.15 1.77
CA GLY A 265 -6.67 0.28 1.94
C GLY A 265 -5.52 1.18 1.51
N GLY A 266 -4.50 0.66 0.86
CA GLY A 266 -3.32 1.40 0.39
C GLY A 266 -3.64 2.48 -0.62
N THR A 267 -4.62 2.25 -1.50
CA THR A 267 -5.08 3.28 -2.44
C THR A 267 -5.71 4.47 -1.71
N VAL A 268 -6.04 4.33 -0.43
CA VAL A 268 -6.55 5.37 0.46
C VAL A 268 -5.43 5.93 1.35
N SER A 269 -4.86 5.12 2.25
CA SER A 269 -3.95 5.60 3.31
C SER A 269 -2.65 6.16 2.74
N ILE A 270 -2.01 5.43 1.83
CA ILE A 270 -0.75 5.84 1.19
C ILE A 270 -1.00 7.05 0.31
N THR A 271 -2.08 7.03 -0.48
CA THR A 271 -2.47 8.17 -1.34
C THR A 271 -2.74 9.44 -0.54
N ARG A 272 -3.33 9.37 0.66
CA ARG A 272 -3.47 10.55 1.53
C ARG A 272 -2.11 11.12 1.95
N ARG A 273 -1.14 10.26 2.26
CA ARG A 273 0.23 10.66 2.65
C ARG A 273 1.01 11.25 1.48
N ILE A 274 1.22 10.48 0.41
CA ILE A 274 2.16 10.86 -0.67
C ILE A 274 1.51 11.33 -1.96
N GLY A 275 0.20 11.12 -2.10
CA GLY A 275 -0.58 11.57 -3.26
C GLY A 275 -0.59 10.53 -4.37
N ARG A 276 -1.59 10.62 -5.25
CA ARG A 276 -1.85 9.58 -6.26
C ARG A 276 -0.67 9.31 -7.18
N TRP A 277 0.14 10.32 -7.48
CA TRP A 277 1.27 10.19 -8.40
C TRP A 277 2.38 9.29 -7.83
N ARG A 278 2.84 9.56 -6.60
CA ARG A 278 3.86 8.74 -5.94
C ARG A 278 3.31 7.35 -5.58
N THR A 279 2.03 7.23 -5.19
CA THR A 279 1.39 5.92 -5.01
C THR A 279 1.36 5.13 -6.32
N ALA A 280 0.95 5.74 -7.42
CA ALA A 280 0.95 5.11 -8.75
C ALA A 280 2.35 4.68 -9.16
N TYR A 281 3.37 5.50 -8.92
CA TYR A 281 4.75 5.12 -9.19
C TYR A 281 5.16 3.86 -8.41
N LEU A 282 4.90 3.78 -7.11
CA LEU A 282 5.26 2.60 -6.30
C LEU A 282 4.61 1.33 -6.85
N VAL A 283 3.32 1.37 -7.20
CA VAL A 283 2.59 0.21 -7.72
C VAL A 283 3.06 -0.14 -9.14
N LEU A 284 3.08 0.84 -10.05
CA LEU A 284 3.31 0.61 -11.48
C LEU A 284 4.76 0.26 -11.81
N SER A 285 5.73 0.85 -11.09
CA SER A 285 7.14 0.47 -11.23
C SER A 285 7.48 -0.82 -10.47
N GLY A 286 6.75 -1.12 -9.39
CA GLY A 286 7.12 -2.15 -8.42
C GLY A 286 8.43 -1.84 -7.67
N ALA A 287 8.92 -0.59 -7.75
CA ALA A 287 10.09 -0.16 -7.04
C ALA A 287 9.85 -0.14 -5.52
N THR A 288 10.93 -0.27 -4.77
CA THR A 288 10.95 -0.03 -3.34
C THR A 288 11.73 1.25 -3.05
N ILE A 289 11.40 1.91 -1.94
CA ILE A 289 12.07 3.11 -1.47
C ILE A 289 12.67 2.85 -0.08
N ASP A 290 13.74 3.56 0.22
CA ASP A 290 14.38 3.55 1.53
C ASP A 290 13.68 4.50 2.52
N ALA A 291 14.08 4.43 3.79
CA ALA A 291 13.53 5.27 4.86
C ALA A 291 13.73 6.78 4.60
N ALA A 292 14.83 7.17 3.95
CA ALA A 292 15.14 8.57 3.65
C ALA A 292 14.17 9.14 2.59
N THR A 293 13.96 8.40 1.50
CA THR A 293 12.99 8.74 0.45
C THR A 293 11.56 8.73 1.01
N ALA A 294 11.22 7.75 1.84
CA ALA A 294 9.91 7.69 2.48
C ALA A 294 9.65 8.92 3.38
N LEU A 295 10.66 9.40 4.10
CA LEU A 295 10.58 10.61 4.91
C LEU A 295 10.42 11.87 4.05
N ASP A 296 11.25 12.01 3.00
CA ASP A 296 11.16 13.13 2.04
C ASP A 296 9.78 13.20 1.38
N TRP A 297 9.17 12.03 1.11
CA TRP A 297 7.86 11.98 0.51
C TRP A 297 6.70 12.27 1.48
N GLY A 298 6.96 12.25 2.79
CA GLY A 298 5.93 12.30 3.83
C GLY A 298 5.17 10.98 3.98
N LEU A 299 5.70 9.86 3.47
CA LEU A 299 5.14 8.53 3.71
C LEU A 299 5.33 8.10 5.16
N VAL A 300 6.45 8.48 5.75
CA VAL A 300 6.77 8.29 7.16
C VAL A 300 7.08 9.63 7.82
N ASP A 301 6.92 9.69 9.14
CA ASP A 301 6.98 10.94 9.90
C ASP A 301 8.33 11.13 10.59
N ALA A 302 9.07 10.05 10.83
CA ALA A 302 10.40 10.07 11.43
C ALA A 302 11.24 8.87 11.00
N VAL A 303 12.56 9.04 11.00
CA VAL A 303 13.53 7.94 10.84
C VAL A 303 14.37 7.81 12.11
N ARG A 304 14.39 6.62 12.74
CA ARG A 304 15.09 6.36 14.01
C ARG A 304 15.60 4.92 14.10
N ALA A 305 16.82 4.75 14.61
CA ALA A 305 17.42 3.45 14.93
C ALA A 305 16.90 2.90 16.28
#